data_AF-A0A4R5LPJ3-F1
#
_entry.id   AF-A0A4R5LPJ3-F1
#
_cell.length_a   1.000
_cell.length_b   1.000
_cell.length_c   1.000
_cell.angle_alpha   90.00
_cell.angle_beta   90.00
_cell.angle_gamma   90.00
#
_symmetry.space_group_name_H-M   'P 1'
#
loop_
_entity.id
_entity.type
_entity.pdbx_description
1 polymer ?
#
loop_
_entity_poly.entity_id
_entity_poly.type
_entity_poly.pdbx_seq_one_letter_code
_entity_poly.pdbx_strand_id
1 'polypeptide(L)'
;MDPVITVVRPNSYVAAHTFTDKAVQQAVEAGIKSIEHGMLIGRDTLKMMKKNDVWLSTQALLDDEDRMVFPTESSTKKWLEATAGTERVYKLAKGIGVKIAFGTDAIMDPGMAAKQGKYLSKLSRWFTPYEVLKMATSDNAELMELAGPRNPYQEGPLGVIQEGAYADLIIVDGNPLENLDLVADPDKNSK
;
A
#
# COMPACT_ATOMS: atom_id res chain seq x y z
N MET A 1 -5.69 18.25 -27.49
CA MET A 1 -5.33 18.90 -26.21
C MET A 1 -5.54 17.84 -25.16
N ASP A 2 -4.48 17.39 -24.49
CA ASP A 2 -4.55 16.48 -23.33
C ASP A 2 -4.55 17.33 -22.07
N PRO A 3 -5.71 17.61 -21.45
CA PRO A 3 -5.73 18.19 -20.13
C PRO A 3 -5.77 17.02 -19.14
N VAL A 4 -4.75 16.88 -18.29
CA VAL A 4 -4.92 16.63 -16.83
C VAL A 4 -3.58 16.33 -16.14
N ILE A 5 -2.51 15.86 -16.80
CA ILE A 5 -1.20 15.71 -16.13
C ILE A 5 -0.04 16.25 -16.99
N THR A 6 0.08 17.57 -17.05
CA THR A 6 1.33 18.25 -17.47
C THR A 6 2.12 18.76 -16.25
N VAL A 7 1.68 18.45 -15.02
CA VAL A 7 2.39 18.86 -13.80
C VAL A 7 2.75 17.65 -12.96
N VAL A 8 3.61 16.80 -13.50
CA VAL A 8 4.65 16.21 -12.66
C VAL A 8 5.82 17.17 -12.77
N ARG A 9 6.10 17.91 -11.69
CA ARG A 9 7.38 18.63 -11.56
C ARG A 9 8.47 17.62 -11.96
N PRO A 10 9.39 17.95 -12.87
CA PRO A 10 10.27 16.94 -13.46
C PRO A 10 10.96 16.18 -12.32
N ASN A 11 10.86 14.85 -12.37
CA ASN A 11 11.49 13.88 -11.47
C ASN A 11 10.73 13.55 -10.16
N SER A 12 9.45 13.20 -10.23
CA SER A 12 8.71 12.52 -9.14
C SER A 12 7.58 11.67 -9.74
N TYR A 13 6.80 10.98 -8.90
CA TYR A 13 5.55 10.35 -9.30
C TYR A 13 4.34 10.97 -8.59
N VAL A 14 3.13 10.58 -9.02
CA VAL A 14 1.86 11.00 -8.44
C VAL A 14 1.08 9.77 -7.99
N ALA A 15 0.50 9.86 -6.79
CA ALA A 15 -0.48 8.92 -6.25
C ALA A 15 -1.90 9.50 -6.37
N ALA A 16 -2.91 8.66 -6.60
CA ALA A 16 -4.29 9.09 -6.71
C ALA A 16 -5.22 8.30 -5.78
N HIS A 17 -5.94 9.04 -4.94
CA HIS A 17 -7.04 8.52 -4.11
C HIS A 17 -8.25 8.18 -4.99
N THR A 18 -8.55 6.90 -5.19
CA THR A 18 -9.62 6.46 -6.10
C THR A 18 -10.22 5.13 -5.63
N PHE A 19 -11.47 4.84 -5.98
CA PHE A 19 -12.13 3.57 -5.58
C PHE A 19 -12.60 2.75 -6.77
N THR A 20 -13.17 3.40 -7.79
CA THR A 20 -13.95 2.76 -8.86
C THR A 20 -13.15 2.60 -10.15
N ASP A 21 -13.56 1.65 -10.98
CA ASP A 21 -12.92 1.35 -12.27
C ASP A 21 -12.71 2.59 -13.14
N LYS A 22 -13.77 3.39 -13.34
CA LYS A 22 -13.70 4.58 -14.20
C LYS A 22 -12.65 5.58 -13.71
N ALA A 23 -12.59 5.82 -12.41
CA ALA A 23 -11.63 6.76 -11.83
C ALA A 23 -10.19 6.26 -11.96
N VAL A 24 -9.96 4.97 -11.71
CA VAL A 24 -8.64 4.35 -11.84
C VAL A 24 -8.18 4.30 -13.30
N GLN A 25 -9.06 3.95 -14.24
CA GLN A 25 -8.73 3.94 -15.67
C GLN A 25 -8.30 5.33 -16.16
N GLN A 26 -9.04 6.38 -15.79
CA GLN A 26 -8.67 7.76 -16.10
C GLN A 26 -7.34 8.17 -15.45
N ALA A 27 -7.09 7.77 -14.21
CA ALA A 27 -5.82 8.02 -13.53
C ALA A 27 -4.64 7.33 -14.24
N VAL A 28 -4.82 6.07 -14.65
CA VAL A 28 -3.80 5.31 -15.39
C VAL A 28 -3.54 5.94 -16.76
N GLU A 29 -4.57 6.33 -17.50
CA GLU A 29 -4.43 7.05 -18.79
C GLU A 29 -3.68 8.37 -18.65
N ALA A 30 -3.88 9.06 -17.52
CA ALA A 30 -3.19 10.29 -17.22
C ALA A 30 -1.73 10.10 -16.77
N GLY A 31 -1.28 8.86 -16.55
CA GLY A 31 0.10 8.54 -16.16
C GLY A 31 0.37 8.49 -14.65
N ILE A 32 -0.67 8.38 -13.82
CA ILE A 32 -0.53 8.13 -12.38
C ILE A 32 0.24 6.81 -12.13
N LYS A 33 1.06 6.78 -11.08
CA LYS A 33 1.92 5.63 -10.77
C LYS A 33 1.54 4.86 -9.51
N SER A 34 0.74 5.44 -8.61
CA SER A 34 0.17 4.73 -7.47
C SER A 34 -1.32 5.01 -7.33
N ILE A 35 -2.11 3.97 -7.16
CA ILE A 35 -3.54 4.03 -6.91
C ILE A 35 -3.79 3.69 -5.45
N GLU A 36 -4.27 4.66 -4.69
CA GLU A 36 -4.64 4.48 -3.29
C GLU A 36 -6.08 3.97 -3.20
N HIS A 37 -6.34 3.05 -2.27
CA HIS A 37 -7.62 2.36 -2.05
C HIS A 37 -8.00 1.38 -3.17
N GLY A 38 -8.63 1.83 -4.25
CA GLY A 38 -9.00 0.98 -5.39
C GLY A 38 -9.92 -0.21 -5.06
N MET A 39 -10.58 -0.27 -3.91
CA MET A 39 -11.32 -1.48 -3.48
C MET A 39 -12.41 -1.92 -4.46
N LEU A 40 -12.96 -1.01 -5.27
CA LEU A 40 -14.09 -1.28 -6.16
C LEU A 40 -13.69 -1.59 -7.60
N ILE A 41 -12.39 -1.73 -7.90
CA ILE A 41 -11.93 -2.04 -9.25
C ILE A 41 -12.02 -3.53 -9.60
N GLY A 42 -12.27 -3.80 -10.88
CA GLY A 42 -12.35 -5.11 -11.48
C GLY A 42 -11.05 -5.58 -12.14
N ARG A 43 -11.12 -6.80 -12.69
CA ARG A 43 -9.99 -7.49 -13.33
C ARG A 43 -9.39 -6.72 -14.50
N ASP A 44 -10.19 -6.06 -15.34
CA ASP A 44 -9.69 -5.40 -16.54
C ASP A 44 -8.93 -4.11 -16.22
N THR A 45 -9.39 -3.36 -15.21
CA THR A 45 -8.65 -2.22 -14.66
C THR A 45 -7.33 -2.67 -14.03
N LEU A 46 -7.31 -3.78 -13.28
CA LEU A 46 -6.07 -4.33 -12.73
C LEU A 46 -5.09 -4.78 -13.84
N LYS A 47 -5.57 -5.38 -14.93
CA LYS A 47 -4.72 -5.70 -16.10
C LYS A 47 -4.16 -4.44 -16.74
N MET A 48 -4.97 -3.38 -16.84
CA MET A 48 -4.54 -2.09 -17.35
C MET A 48 -3.47 -1.46 -16.45
N MET A 49 -3.64 -1.51 -15.13
CA MET A 49 -2.61 -1.08 -14.17
C MET A 49 -1.32 -1.86 -14.36
N LYS A 50 -1.39 -3.19 -14.46
CA LYS A 50 -0.22 -4.05 -14.70
C LYS A 50 0.49 -3.67 -15.99
N LYS A 51 -0.24 -3.47 -17.08
CA LYS A 51 0.31 -3.10 -18.39
C LYS A 51 1.07 -1.77 -18.36
N ASN A 52 0.68 -0.85 -17.48
CA ASN A 52 1.24 0.52 -17.39
C ASN A 52 2.19 0.70 -16.19
N ASP A 53 2.57 -0.40 -15.52
CA ASP A 53 3.42 -0.40 -14.31
C ASP A 53 2.90 0.55 -13.22
N VAL A 54 1.59 0.50 -12.97
CA VAL A 54 0.92 1.28 -11.92
C VAL A 54 0.75 0.42 -10.68
N TRP A 55 1.15 0.97 -9.54
CA TRP A 55 1.08 0.34 -8.22
C TRP A 55 -0.33 0.44 -7.63
N LEU A 56 -0.69 -0.56 -6.83
CA LEU A 56 -1.90 -0.58 -6.01
C LEU A 56 -1.55 -0.50 -4.52
N SER A 57 -2.09 0.49 -3.83
CA SER A 57 -1.95 0.70 -2.38
C SER A 57 -3.36 0.72 -1.76
N THR A 58 -3.95 -0.47 -1.57
CA THR A 58 -5.37 -0.59 -1.14
C THR A 58 -5.59 -0.32 0.34
N GLN A 59 -4.55 -0.42 1.17
CA GLN A 59 -4.64 -0.48 2.64
C GLN A 59 -5.54 -1.61 3.16
N ALA A 60 -5.11 -2.30 4.23
CA ALA A 60 -5.86 -3.42 4.82
C ALA A 60 -7.06 -2.95 5.68
N LEU A 61 -7.91 -2.10 5.11
CA LEU A 61 -9.12 -1.58 5.74
C LEU A 61 -10.24 -2.61 5.62
N LEU A 62 -10.81 -2.98 6.77
CA LEU A 62 -11.82 -4.02 6.95
C LEU A 62 -12.93 -3.52 7.90
N ASP A 63 -14.13 -4.08 7.80
CA ASP A 63 -15.19 -3.89 8.79
C ASP A 63 -14.98 -4.82 10.00
N ASP A 64 -13.87 -4.62 10.71
CA ASP A 64 -13.47 -5.37 11.90
C ASP A 64 -13.36 -4.48 13.15
N GLU A 65 -12.71 -4.95 14.21
CA GLU A 65 -12.57 -4.19 15.46
C GLU A 65 -11.76 -2.89 15.33
N ASP A 66 -10.97 -2.72 14.28
CA ASP A 66 -10.25 -1.48 13.97
C ASP A 66 -10.94 -0.64 12.90
N ARG A 67 -12.21 -0.92 12.57
CA ARG A 67 -12.95 -0.12 11.59
C ARG A 67 -13.02 1.35 12.00
N MET A 68 -13.01 2.23 11.02
CA MET A 68 -13.24 3.65 11.25
C MET A 68 -14.71 3.89 11.62
N VAL A 69 -14.96 4.71 12.65
CA VAL A 69 -16.31 5.07 13.08
C VAL A 69 -16.67 6.43 12.50
N PHE A 70 -17.79 6.49 11.78
CA PHE A 70 -18.24 7.70 11.12
C PHE A 70 -19.47 8.31 11.82
N PRO A 71 -19.60 9.64 11.80
CA PRO A 71 -20.73 10.33 12.46
C PRO A 71 -22.05 10.20 11.68
N THR A 72 -22.03 9.74 10.42
CA THR A 72 -23.24 9.65 9.59
C THR A 72 -23.43 8.25 9.04
N GLU A 73 -24.68 7.82 8.93
CA GLU A 73 -25.06 6.55 8.31
C GLU A 73 -24.59 6.48 6.84
N SER A 74 -24.63 7.61 6.12
CA SER A 74 -24.14 7.68 4.74
C SER A 74 -22.65 7.34 4.64
N SER A 75 -21.83 7.89 5.52
CA SER A 75 -20.39 7.56 5.57
C SER A 75 -20.16 6.12 5.98
N THR A 76 -20.90 5.61 6.97
CA THR A 76 -20.83 4.19 7.36
C THR A 76 -21.20 3.26 6.20
N LYS A 77 -22.23 3.58 5.42
CA LYS A 77 -22.61 2.78 4.25
C LYS A 77 -21.51 2.76 3.19
N LYS A 78 -20.87 3.91 2.92
CA LYS A 78 -19.73 4.01 1.99
C LYS A 78 -18.53 3.19 2.46
N TRP A 79 -18.25 3.23 3.77
CA TRP A 79 -17.20 2.40 4.36
C TRP A 79 -17.46 0.92 4.11
N LEU A 80 -18.66 0.43 4.46
CA LEU A 80 -19.04 -0.96 4.28
C LEU A 80 -18.95 -1.41 2.81
N GLU A 81 -19.42 -0.55 1.88
CA GLU A 81 -19.31 -0.81 0.44
C GLU A 81 -17.86 -0.92 -0.02
N ALA A 82 -17.00 0.02 0.39
CA ALA A 82 -15.59 0.02 0.04
C ALA A 82 -14.86 -1.21 0.62
N THR A 83 -14.97 -1.44 1.93
CA THR A 83 -14.23 -2.52 2.61
C THR A 83 -14.68 -3.92 2.20
N ALA A 84 -15.91 -4.09 1.71
CA ALA A 84 -16.35 -5.34 1.11
C ALA A 84 -15.56 -5.72 -0.16
N GLY A 85 -14.90 -4.74 -0.81
CA GLY A 85 -14.06 -4.96 -1.98
C GLY A 85 -12.61 -5.36 -1.68
N THR A 86 -12.11 -5.17 -0.45
CA THR A 86 -10.69 -5.32 -0.08
C THR A 86 -10.14 -6.71 -0.40
N GLU A 87 -10.81 -7.77 0.05
CA GLU A 87 -10.37 -9.14 -0.20
C GLU A 87 -10.34 -9.48 -1.69
N ARG A 88 -11.40 -9.08 -2.42
CA ARG A 88 -11.51 -9.32 -3.85
C ARG A 88 -10.37 -8.65 -4.61
N VAL A 89 -10.11 -7.38 -4.34
CA VAL A 89 -9.09 -6.63 -5.10
C VAL A 89 -7.70 -7.17 -4.82
N TYR A 90 -7.35 -7.52 -3.58
CA TYR A 90 -6.05 -8.11 -3.27
C TYR A 90 -5.84 -9.46 -3.97
N LYS A 91 -6.83 -10.36 -3.91
CA LYS A 91 -6.75 -11.66 -4.60
C LYS A 91 -6.61 -11.50 -6.11
N LEU A 92 -7.37 -10.59 -6.73
CA LEU A 92 -7.27 -10.33 -8.17
C LEU A 92 -5.93 -9.70 -8.54
N ALA A 93 -5.48 -8.68 -7.82
CA ALA A 93 -4.23 -7.97 -8.07
C ALA A 93 -3.04 -8.92 -7.98
N LYS A 94 -2.97 -9.73 -6.91
CA LYS A 94 -1.97 -10.78 -6.75
C LYS A 94 -1.98 -11.77 -7.91
N GLY A 95 -3.14 -12.31 -8.27
CA GLY A 95 -3.27 -13.28 -9.37
C GLY A 95 -2.93 -12.72 -10.76
N ILE A 96 -3.05 -11.41 -10.96
CA ILE A 96 -2.67 -10.72 -12.20
C ILE A 96 -1.18 -10.30 -12.18
N GLY A 97 -0.56 -10.25 -10.99
CA GLY A 97 0.81 -9.80 -10.80
C GLY A 97 0.95 -8.26 -10.80
N VAL A 98 -0.10 -7.54 -10.42
CA VAL A 98 -0.03 -6.08 -10.17
C VAL A 98 0.93 -5.84 -9.00
N LYS A 99 1.77 -4.80 -9.09
CA LYS A 99 2.63 -4.41 -7.97
C LYS A 99 1.77 -3.82 -6.86
N ILE A 100 1.93 -4.34 -5.65
CA ILE A 100 1.13 -3.93 -4.48
C ILE A 100 2.08 -3.31 -3.48
N ALA A 101 1.73 -2.12 -3.00
CA ALA A 101 2.45 -1.42 -1.94
C ALA A 101 1.73 -1.59 -0.60
N PHE A 102 2.50 -1.58 0.47
CA PHE A 102 1.95 -1.48 1.82
C PHE A 102 1.69 -0.01 2.16
N GLY A 103 0.50 0.26 2.68
CA GLY A 103 0.12 1.55 3.25
C GLY A 103 -0.99 1.34 4.29
N THR A 104 -1.14 2.29 5.20
CA THR A 104 -2.12 2.19 6.30
C THR A 104 -3.24 3.21 6.24
N ASP A 105 -3.01 4.35 5.56
CA ASP A 105 -3.91 5.51 5.61
C ASP A 105 -4.18 5.96 7.06
N ALA A 106 -3.13 6.01 7.89
CA ALA A 106 -3.23 6.51 9.26
C ALA A 106 -3.47 8.04 9.25
N ILE A 107 -4.65 8.46 9.71
CA ILE A 107 -5.11 9.86 9.61
C ILE A 107 -4.79 10.62 10.89
N MET A 108 -3.59 11.23 10.97
CA MET A 108 -3.17 12.18 12.03
C MET A 108 -3.54 11.78 13.48
N ASP A 109 -3.73 10.48 13.73
CA ASP A 109 -4.09 9.91 15.02
C ASP A 109 -2.93 9.04 15.51
N PRO A 110 -2.30 9.38 16.65
CA PRO A 110 -1.20 8.59 17.20
C PRO A 110 -1.59 7.14 17.49
N GLY A 111 -2.85 6.90 17.86
CA GLY A 111 -3.36 5.55 18.12
C GLY A 111 -3.39 4.69 16.86
N MET A 112 -3.81 5.24 15.72
CA MET A 112 -3.73 4.58 14.41
C MET A 112 -2.28 4.36 13.97
N ALA A 113 -1.40 5.35 14.18
CA ALA A 113 0.01 5.22 13.83
C ALA A 113 0.70 4.09 14.61
N ALA A 114 0.39 3.92 15.90
CA ALA A 114 0.90 2.81 16.71
C ALA A 114 0.44 1.42 16.20
N LYS A 115 -0.65 1.35 15.44
CA LYS A 115 -1.20 0.09 14.89
C LYS A 115 -0.63 -0.30 13.53
N GLN A 116 0.34 0.42 12.96
CA GLN A 116 0.85 0.13 11.61
C GLN A 116 1.33 -1.33 11.45
N GLY A 117 2.02 -1.86 12.46
CA GLY A 117 2.42 -3.27 12.51
C GLY A 117 1.23 -4.22 12.47
N LYS A 118 0.15 -3.91 13.21
CA LYS A 118 -1.10 -4.69 13.18
C LYS A 118 -1.75 -4.66 11.79
N TYR A 119 -1.81 -3.50 11.13
CA TYR A 119 -2.30 -3.42 9.74
C TYR A 119 -1.42 -4.19 8.75
N LEU A 120 -0.11 -4.22 8.98
CA LEU A 120 0.80 -5.06 8.21
C LEU A 120 0.48 -6.55 8.40
N SER A 121 0.29 -7.01 9.66
CA SER A 121 -0.02 -8.42 9.94
C SER A 121 -1.38 -8.85 9.38
N LYS A 122 -2.37 -7.93 9.26
CA LYS A 122 -3.66 -8.19 8.60
C LYS A 122 -3.52 -8.66 7.14
N LEU A 123 -2.43 -8.30 6.45
CA LEU A 123 -2.20 -8.76 5.08
C LEU A 123 -1.96 -10.28 4.98
N SER A 124 -1.67 -10.97 6.09
CA SER A 124 -1.57 -12.44 6.15
C SER A 124 -2.85 -13.16 5.68
N ARG A 125 -3.99 -12.46 5.65
CA ARG A 125 -5.25 -12.95 5.06
C ARG A 125 -5.15 -13.29 3.57
N TRP A 126 -4.23 -12.67 2.84
CA TRP A 126 -4.13 -12.79 1.37
C TRP A 126 -2.70 -13.07 0.86
N PHE A 127 -1.70 -12.83 1.70
CA PHE A 127 -0.28 -12.93 1.35
C PHE A 127 0.46 -13.80 2.37
N THR A 128 1.50 -14.48 1.92
CA THR A 128 2.44 -15.19 2.81
C THR A 128 3.25 -14.17 3.64
N PRO A 129 3.77 -14.54 4.82
CA PRO A 129 4.62 -13.64 5.61
C PRO A 129 5.79 -13.05 4.81
N TYR A 130 6.44 -13.85 3.95
CA TYR A 130 7.48 -13.38 3.05
C TYR A 130 6.98 -12.28 2.09
N GLU A 131 5.84 -12.49 1.43
CA GLU A 131 5.26 -11.51 0.53
C GLU A 131 4.90 -10.21 1.26
N VAL A 132 4.39 -10.30 2.50
CA VAL A 132 4.06 -9.11 3.32
C VAL A 132 5.30 -8.33 3.73
N LEU A 133 6.33 -9.01 4.22
CA LEU A 133 7.58 -8.35 4.62
C LEU A 133 8.28 -7.72 3.42
N LYS A 134 8.31 -8.40 2.27
CA LYS A 134 8.84 -7.86 1.02
C LYS A 134 8.05 -6.62 0.55
N MET A 135 6.72 -6.67 0.66
CA MET A 135 5.82 -5.56 0.33
C MET A 135 6.17 -4.30 1.16
N ALA A 136 6.37 -4.45 2.47
CA ALA A 136 6.69 -3.35 3.37
C ALA A 136 8.16 -2.92 3.36
N THR A 137 9.04 -3.63 2.64
CA THR A 137 10.48 -3.32 2.55
C THR A 137 10.87 -3.01 1.12
N SER A 138 11.44 -3.97 0.38
CA SER A 138 12.03 -3.73 -0.94
C SER A 138 11.03 -3.24 -1.98
N ASP A 139 9.76 -3.68 -1.93
CA ASP A 139 8.75 -3.24 -2.91
C ASP A 139 8.31 -1.80 -2.64
N ASN A 140 8.05 -1.45 -1.38
CA ASN A 140 7.78 -0.06 -1.02
C ASN A 140 8.98 0.85 -1.32
N ALA A 141 10.22 0.38 -1.10
CA ALA A 141 11.42 1.11 -1.50
C ALA A 141 11.44 1.35 -3.03
N GLU A 142 11.12 0.34 -3.85
CA GLU A 142 11.00 0.50 -5.30
C GLU A 142 9.96 1.56 -5.70
N LEU A 143 8.80 1.61 -5.02
CA LEU A 143 7.81 2.66 -5.23
C LEU A 143 8.35 4.04 -4.85
N MET A 144 9.07 4.16 -3.72
CA MET A 144 9.67 5.43 -3.28
C MET A 144 10.74 5.94 -4.25
N GLU A 145 11.49 5.06 -4.91
CA GLU A 145 12.47 5.46 -5.94
C GLU A 145 11.84 6.18 -7.13
N LEU A 146 10.53 5.97 -7.39
CA LEU A 146 9.82 6.75 -8.42
C LEU A 146 9.75 8.25 -8.09
N ALA A 147 10.02 8.65 -6.84
CA ALA A 147 10.13 10.05 -6.43
C ALA A 147 11.44 10.72 -6.92
N GLY A 148 12.38 9.96 -7.51
CA GLY A 148 13.61 10.48 -8.09
C GLY A 148 14.40 11.34 -7.09
N PRO A 149 14.93 12.52 -7.49
CA PRO A 149 15.68 13.43 -6.60
C PRO A 149 14.89 13.98 -5.40
N ARG A 150 13.57 13.72 -5.30
CA ARG A 150 12.78 14.05 -4.10
C ARG A 150 12.81 12.94 -3.06
N ASN A 151 13.26 11.74 -3.41
CA ASN A 151 13.60 10.71 -2.43
C ASN A 151 14.80 11.22 -1.61
N PRO A 152 14.70 11.38 -0.27
CA PRO A 152 15.82 11.87 0.54
C PRO A 152 16.94 10.82 0.70
N TYR A 153 16.68 9.56 0.35
CA TYR A 153 17.62 8.46 0.44
C TYR A 153 18.30 8.26 -0.92
N GLN A 154 19.39 8.98 -1.18
CA GLN A 154 20.08 8.98 -2.48
C GLN A 154 21.48 8.33 -2.45
N GLU A 155 22.02 8.09 -1.25
CA GLU A 155 23.38 7.57 -1.07
C GLU A 155 23.45 6.04 -1.24
N GLY A 156 22.30 5.35 -1.17
CA GLY A 156 22.22 3.89 -1.23
C GLY A 156 20.78 3.37 -1.26
N PRO A 157 20.59 2.07 -1.49
CA PRO A 157 19.26 1.46 -1.53
C PRO A 157 18.62 1.36 -0.14
N LEU A 158 17.28 1.37 -0.13
CA LEU A 158 16.44 1.09 1.04
C LEU A 158 15.75 -0.28 0.94
N GLY A 159 15.28 -0.78 2.10
CA GLY A 159 14.46 -1.98 2.17
C GLY A 159 15.20 -3.29 1.86
N VAL A 160 16.53 -3.27 1.85
CA VAL A 160 17.40 -4.42 1.57
C VAL A 160 18.59 -4.45 2.54
N ILE A 161 19.07 -5.66 2.87
CA ILE A 161 20.29 -5.86 3.66
C ILE A 161 21.42 -6.23 2.69
N GLN A 162 22.21 -5.24 2.30
CA GLN A 162 23.37 -5.40 1.43
C GLN A 162 24.43 -4.33 1.70
N GLU A 163 25.65 -4.56 1.25
CA GLU A 163 26.72 -3.54 1.31
C GLU A 163 26.29 -2.28 0.53
N GLY A 164 26.54 -1.11 1.12
CA GLY A 164 26.15 0.19 0.57
C GLY A 164 24.70 0.61 0.80
N ALA A 165 23.85 -0.23 1.39
CA ALA A 165 22.49 0.16 1.80
C ALA A 165 22.50 1.05 3.04
N TYR A 166 21.41 1.81 3.23
CA TYR A 166 21.17 2.51 4.48
C TYR A 166 21.01 1.51 5.64
N ALA A 167 21.53 1.85 6.82
CA ALA A 167 21.47 1.01 8.01
C ALA A 167 20.10 1.08 8.74
N ASP A 168 19.01 1.03 7.98
CA ASP A 168 17.63 1.04 8.48
C ASP A 168 17.19 -0.39 8.77
N LEU A 169 17.34 -0.80 10.03
CA LEU A 169 17.12 -2.16 10.48
C LEU A 169 16.13 -2.20 11.65
N ILE A 170 15.32 -3.25 11.69
CA ILE A 170 14.44 -3.58 12.81
C ILE A 170 14.84 -4.97 13.30
N ILE A 171 15.06 -5.11 14.61
CA ILE A 171 15.34 -6.39 15.25
C ILE A 171 14.03 -6.90 15.84
N VAL A 172 13.65 -8.14 15.49
CA VAL A 172 12.43 -8.80 15.99
C VAL A 172 12.83 -10.05 16.76
N ASP A 173 12.26 -10.25 17.95
CA ASP A 173 12.47 -11.42 18.80
C ASP A 173 11.62 -12.61 18.31
N GLY A 174 12.19 -13.38 17.38
CA GLY A 174 11.56 -14.55 16.77
C GLY A 174 11.68 -14.55 15.24
N ASN A 175 10.97 -15.46 14.58
CA ASN A 175 10.98 -15.57 13.12
C ASN A 175 9.68 -15.02 12.51
N PRO A 176 9.68 -13.81 11.91
CA PRO A 176 8.48 -13.23 11.32
C PRO A 176 8.03 -13.94 10.02
N LEU A 177 8.85 -14.84 9.46
CA LEU A 177 8.44 -15.71 8.34
C LEU A 177 7.54 -16.87 8.80
N GLU A 178 7.62 -17.25 10.08
CA GLU A 178 6.77 -18.27 10.69
C GLU A 178 5.59 -17.67 11.45
N ASN A 179 5.79 -16.51 12.09
CA ASN A 179 4.76 -15.80 12.81
C ASN A 179 4.81 -14.28 12.52
N LEU A 180 3.98 -13.84 11.58
CA LEU A 180 3.93 -12.42 11.20
C LEU A 180 3.36 -11.53 12.31
N ASP A 181 2.61 -12.06 13.27
CA ASP A 181 2.07 -11.23 14.37
C ASP A 181 3.16 -10.69 15.30
N LEU A 182 4.39 -11.19 15.20
CA LEU A 182 5.55 -10.60 15.88
C LEU A 182 5.73 -9.11 15.50
N VAL A 183 5.43 -8.72 14.26
CA VAL A 183 5.54 -7.32 13.83
C VAL A 183 4.32 -6.47 14.22
N ALA A 184 3.27 -7.05 14.80
CA ALA A 184 2.05 -6.34 15.15
C ALA A 184 2.17 -5.49 16.44
N ASP A 185 3.07 -5.88 17.33
CA ASP A 185 3.31 -5.25 18.64
C ASP A 185 4.83 -5.05 18.84
N PRO A 186 5.41 -3.98 18.27
CA PRO A 186 6.85 -3.75 18.30
C PRO A 186 7.37 -3.49 19.73
N ASP A 187 6.55 -2.95 20.63
CA ASP A 187 6.97 -2.66 22.01
C ASP A 187 7.29 -3.94 22.81
N LYS A 188 6.67 -5.06 22.44
CA LYS A 188 6.92 -6.36 23.06
C LYS A 188 7.96 -7.19 22.33
N ASN A 189 8.00 -7.07 21.00
CA ASN A 189 8.70 -8.02 20.14
C ASN A 189 9.89 -7.42 19.40
N SER A 190 10.12 -6.11 19.47
CA SER A 190 11.27 -5.45 18.84
C SER A 190 12.28 -4.97 19.87
N LYS A 191 13.56 -4.88 19.47
CA LYS A 191 14.67 -4.36 20.28
C LYS A 191 15.35 -3.20 19.59
#